data_AF-A0A7V6M972-F1
#
_entry.id   AF-A0A7V6M972-F1
#
_cell.length_a   1.000
_cell.length_b   1.000
_cell.length_c   1.000
_cell.angle_alpha   90.00
_cell.angle_beta   90.00
_cell.angle_gamma   90.00
#
_symmetry.space_group_name_H-M   'P 1'
#
loop_
_entity.id
_entity.type
_entity.pdbx_description
1 polymer ?
#
loop_
_entity_poly.entity_id
_entity_poly.type
_entity_poly.pdbx_seq_one_letter_code
_entity_poly.pdbx_strand_id
1 'polypeptide(L)'
;MAEKSMSSELQAKKFTFMGECKVPRFVNRLLFPGEKIAFALKAYRDIGVFTDKRVLIINYRYLSGKSVEYYTYLYKNIITYSLATPGYGIDLDSDIVFRLINREVVHFQIEKGHNLDRFLYLIYDLVSAVINNHELHEGVFKKGLTAKENNEQFFD
;
A
#
# COMPACT_ATOMS: atom_id res chain seq x y z
N MET A 1 32.48 5.79 -29.85
CA MET A 1 31.12 5.21 -29.93
C MET A 1 31.05 4.01 -29.01
N ALA A 2 29.86 3.64 -28.53
CA ALA A 2 29.59 2.55 -27.57
C ALA A 2 30.04 2.78 -26.10
N GLU A 3 29.48 3.81 -25.45
CA GLU A 3 29.44 3.89 -23.97
C GLU A 3 28.18 4.64 -23.46
N LYS A 4 27.04 4.44 -24.13
CA LYS A 4 25.77 5.10 -23.78
C LYS A 4 24.57 4.14 -23.76
N SER A 5 24.82 2.90 -23.30
CA SER A 5 23.80 1.86 -23.18
C SER A 5 24.06 0.95 -21.98
N MET A 6 23.99 1.51 -20.76
CA MET A 6 23.79 0.70 -19.56
C MET A 6 22.87 1.41 -18.57
N SER A 7 21.88 0.67 -18.10
CA SER A 7 20.98 0.95 -16.97
C SER A 7 20.35 2.36 -16.89
N SER A 8 19.30 2.58 -17.68
CA SER A 8 18.15 3.29 -17.13
C SER A 8 17.49 2.37 -16.09
N GLU A 9 18.00 2.36 -14.85
CA GLU A 9 17.30 1.69 -13.76
C GLU A 9 15.91 2.32 -13.64
N LEU A 10 14.87 1.49 -13.61
CA LEU A 10 13.56 1.99 -13.19
C LEU A 10 13.72 2.45 -11.74
N GLN A 11 13.65 3.76 -11.49
CA GLN A 11 13.66 4.29 -10.13
C GLN A 11 12.54 3.62 -9.35
N ALA A 12 12.93 2.77 -8.40
CA ALA A 12 11.99 2.05 -7.57
C ALA A 12 11.22 3.06 -6.71
N LYS A 13 9.89 3.05 -6.79
CA LYS A 13 9.08 3.99 -6.01
C LYS A 13 9.07 3.55 -4.56
N LYS A 14 9.50 4.43 -3.65
CA LYS A 14 9.59 4.15 -2.21
C LYS A 14 8.59 4.99 -1.43
N PHE A 15 7.79 4.33 -0.60
CA PHE A 15 6.85 4.95 0.33
C PHE A 15 7.23 4.55 1.74
N THR A 16 7.54 5.52 2.60
CA THR A 16 7.84 5.28 4.03
C THR A 16 6.65 5.68 4.89
N PHE A 17 6.04 4.71 5.55
CA PHE A 17 4.88 4.86 6.43
C PHE A 17 5.29 4.99 7.89
N MET A 18 4.67 5.95 8.58
CA MET A 18 4.92 6.30 9.99
C MET A 18 3.92 5.63 10.96
N GLY A 19 2.80 5.08 10.44
CA GLY A 19 1.79 4.37 11.25
C GLY A 19 0.38 4.36 10.68
N GLU A 20 -0.56 3.73 11.41
CA GLU A 20 -1.99 3.65 11.05
C GLU A 20 -2.65 5.04 11.02
N CYS A 21 -3.56 5.26 10.08
CA CYS A 21 -4.35 6.48 10.00
C CYS A 21 -5.82 6.17 9.67
N LYS A 22 -6.69 7.17 9.91
CA LYS A 22 -8.10 7.08 9.46
C LYS A 22 -8.14 7.20 7.94
N VAL A 23 -8.91 6.33 7.29
CA VAL A 23 -9.18 6.41 5.85
C VAL A 23 -9.86 7.76 5.54
N PRO A 24 -9.35 8.57 4.61
CA PRO A 24 -10.01 9.80 4.19
C PRO A 24 -11.37 9.52 3.54
N ARG A 25 -12.42 10.27 3.90
CA ARG A 25 -13.81 10.02 3.45
C ARG A 25 -13.97 9.93 1.92
N PHE A 26 -13.19 10.72 1.16
CA PHE A 26 -13.25 10.72 -0.30
C PHE A 26 -12.78 9.40 -0.94
N VAL A 27 -12.01 8.57 -0.22
CA VAL A 27 -11.52 7.27 -0.74
C VAL A 27 -12.66 6.34 -1.11
N ASN A 28 -13.81 6.42 -0.43
CA ASN A 28 -15.01 5.68 -0.79
C ASN A 28 -15.45 5.92 -2.25
N ARG A 29 -15.19 7.11 -2.81
CA ARG A 29 -15.48 7.46 -4.23
C ARG A 29 -14.46 6.87 -5.22
N LEU A 30 -13.34 6.31 -4.73
CA LEU A 30 -12.25 5.72 -5.52
C LEU A 30 -12.25 4.18 -5.49
N LEU A 31 -13.06 3.57 -4.62
CA LEU A 31 -13.21 2.12 -4.49
C LEU A 31 -14.01 1.52 -5.64
N PHE A 32 -13.68 0.30 -6.04
CA PHE A 32 -14.53 -0.51 -6.90
C PHE A 32 -15.75 -1.04 -6.11
N PRO A 33 -16.89 -1.32 -6.77
CA PRO A 33 -18.03 -1.95 -6.12
C PRO A 33 -17.63 -3.26 -5.40
N GLY A 34 -17.91 -3.32 -4.10
CA GLY A 34 -17.58 -4.48 -3.26
C GLY A 34 -16.11 -4.58 -2.82
N GLU A 35 -15.24 -3.62 -3.17
CA GLU A 35 -13.91 -3.51 -2.59
C GLU A 35 -13.99 -3.18 -1.09
N LYS A 36 -13.19 -3.85 -0.27
CA LYS A 36 -13.16 -3.75 1.19
C LYS A 36 -11.84 -3.16 1.63
N ILE A 37 -11.85 -2.23 2.58
CA ILE A 37 -10.63 -1.63 3.12
C ILE A 37 -10.19 -2.43 4.35
N ALA A 38 -8.93 -2.88 4.37
CA ALA A 38 -8.34 -3.50 5.55
C ALA A 38 -7.87 -2.44 6.56
N PHE A 39 -7.02 -1.52 6.10
CA PHE A 39 -6.46 -0.42 6.89
C PHE A 39 -5.89 0.68 5.98
N ALA A 40 -5.45 1.78 6.59
CA ALA A 40 -4.67 2.81 5.91
C ALA A 40 -3.45 3.19 6.75
N LEU A 41 -2.32 3.43 6.08
CA LEU A 41 -1.08 3.91 6.67
C LEU A 41 -0.78 5.33 6.17
N LYS A 42 -0.26 6.18 7.05
CA LYS A 42 0.19 7.53 6.70
C LYS A 42 1.70 7.55 6.52
N ALA A 43 2.15 8.15 5.42
CA ALA A 43 3.52 8.60 5.19
C ALA A 43 3.64 10.11 5.48
N TYR A 44 4.84 10.67 5.36
CA TYR A 44 5.09 12.11 5.55
C TYR A 44 4.10 13.02 4.80
N ARG A 45 3.92 12.78 3.50
CA ARG A 45 2.94 13.49 2.65
C ARG A 45 1.81 12.60 2.14
N ASP A 46 2.03 11.30 2.06
CA ASP A 46 1.15 10.39 1.32
C ASP A 46 0.29 9.53 2.25
N ILE A 47 -0.77 8.94 1.71
CA ILE A 47 -1.60 7.95 2.41
C ILE A 47 -1.67 6.69 1.56
N GLY A 48 -1.33 5.54 2.14
CA GLY A 48 -1.52 4.23 1.53
C GLY A 48 -2.74 3.54 2.11
N VAL A 49 -3.76 3.30 1.29
CA VAL A 49 -4.95 2.53 1.66
C VAL A 49 -4.81 1.11 1.12
N PHE A 50 -4.94 0.12 1.99
CA PHE A 50 -4.79 -1.30 1.68
C PHE A 50 -6.19 -1.94 1.64
N THR A 51 -6.53 -2.58 0.52
CA THR A 51 -7.86 -3.16 0.27
C THR A 51 -7.78 -4.67 0.07
N ASP A 52 -8.89 -5.33 -0.25
CA ASP A 52 -8.90 -6.73 -0.73
C ASP A 52 -8.37 -6.90 -2.17
N LYS A 53 -7.91 -5.84 -2.84
CA LYS A 53 -7.52 -5.85 -4.26
C LYS A 53 -6.21 -5.15 -4.59
N ARG A 54 -5.82 -4.12 -3.82
CA ARG A 54 -4.71 -3.22 -4.15
C ARG A 54 -4.19 -2.44 -2.94
N VAL A 55 -2.99 -1.89 -3.13
CA VAL A 55 -2.58 -0.66 -2.45
C VAL A 55 -2.98 0.55 -3.31
N LEU A 56 -3.75 1.47 -2.74
CA LEU A 56 -4.04 2.78 -3.32
C LEU A 56 -3.21 3.83 -2.58
N ILE A 57 -2.21 4.42 -3.25
CA ILE A 57 -1.44 5.55 -2.73
C ILE A 57 -2.08 6.85 -3.19
N ILE A 58 -2.25 7.76 -2.24
CA ILE A 58 -2.71 9.14 -2.41
C ILE A 58 -1.50 10.04 -2.13
N ASN A 59 -0.94 10.65 -3.17
CA ASN A 59 0.25 11.49 -3.09
C ASN A 59 -0.10 12.97 -3.31
N TYR A 60 0.26 13.83 -2.36
CA TYR A 60 -0.02 15.27 -2.44
C TYR A 60 1.21 16.00 -3.00
N ARG A 61 1.24 16.18 -4.33
CA ARG A 61 2.40 16.69 -5.08
C ARG A 61 2.91 18.06 -4.57
N TYR A 62 1.99 18.97 -4.25
CA TYR A 62 2.31 20.32 -3.75
C TYR A 62 1.86 20.51 -2.30
N LEU A 63 2.63 21.29 -1.54
CA LEU A 63 2.33 21.68 -0.15
C LEU A 63 0.97 22.37 0.02
N SER A 64 0.42 22.95 -1.06
CA SER A 64 -0.89 23.60 -1.09
C SER A 64 -2.07 22.64 -1.30
N GLY A 65 -1.83 21.33 -1.47
CA GLY A 65 -2.87 20.32 -1.71
C GLY A 65 -3.58 20.40 -3.07
N LYS A 66 -3.23 21.37 -3.93
CA LYS A 66 -3.93 21.68 -5.20
C LYS A 66 -3.79 20.63 -6.30
N SER A 67 -2.91 19.64 -6.14
CA SER A 67 -2.76 18.52 -7.07
C SER A 67 -2.47 17.26 -6.28
N VAL A 68 -3.26 16.21 -6.54
CA VAL A 68 -3.18 14.91 -5.91
C VAL A 68 -3.00 13.86 -7.00
N GLU A 69 -1.99 13.02 -6.85
CA GLU A 69 -1.77 11.84 -7.68
C GLU A 69 -2.26 10.59 -6.97
N TYR A 70 -2.81 9.66 -7.74
CA TYR A 70 -3.30 8.38 -7.25
C TYR A 70 -2.55 7.25 -7.94
N TYR A 71 -1.82 6.45 -7.17
CA TYR A 71 -1.17 5.24 -7.68
C TYR A 71 -1.95 4.01 -7.20
N THR A 72 -2.25 3.08 -8.11
CA THR A 72 -2.91 1.82 -7.79
C THR A 72 -1.98 0.66 -8.10
N TYR A 73 -1.64 -0.12 -7.08
CA TYR A 73 -0.83 -1.33 -7.18
C TYR A 73 -1.73 -2.54 -6.92
N LEU A 74 -2.26 -3.11 -8.00
CA LEU A 74 -3.13 -4.29 -7.96
C LEU A 74 -2.32 -5.53 -7.53
N TYR A 75 -2.77 -6.27 -6.52
CA TYR A 75 -2.03 -7.45 -6.04
C TYR A 75 -1.87 -8.52 -7.11
N LYS A 76 -2.90 -8.73 -7.95
CA LYS A 76 -2.86 -9.65 -9.09
C LYS A 76 -1.80 -9.34 -10.18
N ASN A 77 -1.16 -8.16 -10.13
CA ASN A 77 -0.12 -7.76 -11.08
C ASN A 77 1.31 -7.91 -10.49
N ILE A 78 1.43 -8.38 -9.24
CA ILE A 78 2.70 -8.67 -8.59
C ILE A 78 3.20 -10.05 -9.03
N ILE A 79 4.43 -10.13 -9.53
CA ILE A 79 5.11 -11.40 -9.87
C ILE A 79 5.81 -11.96 -8.63
N THR A 80 6.55 -11.11 -7.91
CA THR A 80 7.26 -11.50 -6.68
C THR A 80 7.09 -10.43 -5.63
N TYR A 81 6.96 -10.83 -4.37
CA TYR A 81 7.00 -9.94 -3.21
C TYR A 81 7.95 -10.51 -2.16
N SER A 82 8.52 -9.63 -1.35
CA SER A 82 9.38 -9.99 -0.22
C SER A 82 9.11 -9.07 0.97
N LEU A 83 9.32 -9.60 2.17
CA LEU A 83 9.14 -8.91 3.44
C LEU A 83 10.42 -9.06 4.26
N ALA A 84 10.95 -7.95 4.76
CA ALA A 84 12.10 -7.90 5.65
C ALA A 84 11.70 -7.22 6.98
N THR A 85 11.83 -7.94 8.10
CA THR A 85 11.69 -7.37 9.44
C THR A 85 13.01 -6.72 9.90
N PRO A 86 12.97 -5.74 10.83
CA PRO A 86 14.20 -5.09 11.28
C PRO A 86 15.09 -6.06 12.07
N GLY A 87 16.39 -6.05 11.78
CA GLY A 87 17.37 -6.83 12.53
C GLY A 87 17.59 -6.31 13.96
N TYR A 88 18.16 -7.15 14.83
CA TYR A 88 18.25 -6.89 16.27
C TYR A 88 19.21 -5.75 16.70
N GLY A 89 19.80 -4.96 15.78
CA GLY A 89 20.87 -4.03 16.15
C GLY A 89 21.19 -2.81 15.28
N ILE A 90 20.81 -2.72 14.00
CA ILE A 90 21.31 -1.62 13.13
C ILE A 90 20.31 -1.06 12.11
N ASP A 91 19.40 -1.87 11.55
CA ASP A 91 18.34 -1.38 10.66
C ASP A 91 17.09 -1.00 11.46
N LEU A 92 16.61 0.23 11.29
CA LEU A 92 15.45 0.80 12.00
C LEU A 92 14.14 0.62 11.25
N ASP A 93 14.20 0.09 10.03
CA ASP A 93 13.10 0.07 9.09
C ASP A 93 12.81 -1.37 8.62
N SER A 94 11.53 -1.65 8.38
CA SER A 94 11.10 -2.86 7.68
C SER A 94 10.65 -2.52 6.27
N ASP A 95 10.93 -3.39 5.30
CA ASP A 95 10.58 -3.15 3.89
C ASP A 95 9.73 -4.30 3.33
N ILE A 96 8.70 -3.92 2.56
CA ILE A 96 7.95 -4.82 1.69
C ILE A 96 8.16 -4.37 0.25
N VAL A 97 8.77 -5.26 -0.53
CA VAL A 97 9.11 -4.99 -1.94
C VAL A 97 8.15 -5.74 -2.84
N PHE A 98 7.45 -5.02 -3.72
CA PHE A 98 6.65 -5.62 -4.80
C PHE A 98 7.37 -5.46 -6.14
N ARG A 99 7.44 -6.55 -6.90
CA ARG A 99 7.88 -6.55 -8.31
C ARG A 99 6.69 -6.80 -9.21
N LEU A 100 6.38 -5.82 -10.06
CA LEU A 100 5.20 -5.83 -10.92
C LEU A 100 5.50 -6.39 -12.31
N ILE A 101 4.46 -6.84 -13.01
CA ILE A 101 4.56 -7.43 -14.36
C ILE A 101 5.17 -6.50 -15.42
N ASN A 102 5.04 -5.19 -15.25
CA ASN A 102 5.66 -4.15 -16.08
C ASN A 102 7.15 -3.88 -15.73
N ARG A 103 7.76 -4.70 -14.86
CA ARG A 103 9.13 -4.56 -14.31
C ARG A 103 9.33 -3.40 -13.33
N GLU A 104 8.28 -2.68 -12.95
CA GLU A 104 8.37 -1.72 -11.85
C GLU A 104 8.64 -2.43 -10.52
N VAL A 105 9.41 -1.77 -9.66
CA VAL A 105 9.66 -2.19 -8.28
C VAL A 105 9.13 -1.09 -7.35
N VAL A 106 8.39 -1.50 -6.32
CA VAL A 106 7.80 -0.60 -5.33
C VAL A 106 8.19 -1.07 -3.94
N HIS A 107 8.72 -0.16 -3.13
CA HIS A 107 9.13 -0.39 -1.74
C HIS A 107 8.10 0.27 -0.82
N PHE A 108 7.59 -0.50 0.13
CA PHE A 108 6.72 -0.05 1.20
C PHE A 108 7.48 -0.24 2.51
N GLN A 109 8.18 0.82 2.91
CA GLN A 109 8.87 0.87 4.17
C GLN A 109 7.89 1.25 5.28
N ILE A 110 8.04 0.64 6.46
CA ILE A 110 7.31 1.04 7.66
C ILE A 110 8.34 1.37 8.75
N GLU A 111 8.24 2.57 9.31
CA GLU A 111 9.07 3.03 10.42
C GLU A 111 8.79 2.20 11.69
N LYS A 112 9.84 1.88 12.46
CA LYS A 112 9.70 1.09 13.68
C LYS A 112 8.85 1.78 14.74
N GLY A 113 7.76 1.12 15.11
CA GLY A 113 6.85 1.56 16.16
C GLY A 113 5.90 0.44 16.60
N HIS A 114 4.96 0.77 17.48
CA HIS A 114 3.92 -0.18 17.91
C HIS A 114 3.11 -0.66 16.70
N ASN A 115 2.92 -1.97 16.57
CA ASN A 115 2.24 -2.67 15.47
C ASN A 115 3.05 -2.85 14.15
N LEU A 116 4.37 -2.64 14.14
CA LEU A 116 5.20 -2.87 12.94
C LEU A 116 4.96 -4.25 12.31
N ASP A 117 5.23 -5.31 13.07
CA ASP A 117 5.10 -6.70 12.62
C ASP A 117 3.68 -7.02 12.17
N ARG A 118 2.68 -6.46 12.85
CA ARG A 118 1.26 -6.61 12.48
C ARG A 118 0.99 -6.06 11.08
N PHE A 119 1.45 -4.85 10.75
CA PHE A 119 1.23 -4.32 9.40
C PHE A 119 2.02 -5.09 8.35
N LEU A 120 3.23 -5.54 8.66
CA LEU A 120 4.00 -6.40 7.78
C LEU A 120 3.26 -7.71 7.45
N TYR A 121 2.79 -8.43 8.46
CA TYR A 121 2.02 -9.66 8.27
C TYR A 121 0.68 -9.41 7.56
N LEU A 122 -0.04 -8.32 7.87
CA LEU A 122 -1.28 -7.98 7.17
C LEU A 122 -1.07 -7.70 5.68
N ILE A 123 0.00 -6.99 5.30
CA ILE A 123 0.31 -6.74 3.88
C ILE A 123 0.73 -8.05 3.19
N TYR A 124 1.53 -8.87 3.87
CA TYR A 124 1.94 -10.18 3.36
C TYR A 124 0.72 -11.07 3.09
N ASP A 125 -0.23 -11.16 4.02
CA ASP A 125 -1.45 -11.97 3.89
C ASP A 125 -2.36 -11.46 2.75
N LEU A 126 -2.62 -10.15 2.70
CA LEU A 126 -3.40 -9.51 1.62
C LEU A 126 -2.85 -9.84 0.22
N VAL A 127 -1.54 -9.78 0.06
CA VAL A 127 -0.87 -10.09 -1.22
C VAL A 127 -0.92 -11.59 -1.50
N SER A 128 -0.61 -12.42 -0.50
CA SER A 128 -0.57 -13.87 -0.61
C SER A 128 -1.93 -14.46 -0.99
N ALA A 129 -3.01 -13.96 -0.38
CA ALA A 129 -4.36 -14.46 -0.63
C ALA A 129 -4.85 -14.16 -2.04
N VAL A 130 -4.63 -12.92 -2.52
CA VAL A 130 -5.08 -12.54 -3.87
C VAL A 130 -4.25 -13.20 -4.97
N ILE A 131 -2.95 -13.44 -4.75
CA ILE A 131 -2.09 -14.12 -5.73
C ILE A 131 -2.35 -15.63 -5.76
N ASN A 132 -2.52 -16.28 -4.61
CA ASN A 132 -2.70 -17.73 -4.52
C ASN A 132 -4.16 -18.18 -4.50
N ASN A 133 -5.11 -17.24 -4.58
CA ASN A 133 -6.56 -17.47 -4.46
C ASN A 133 -6.93 -18.28 -3.19
N HIS A 134 -6.34 -17.91 -2.05
CA HIS A 134 -6.68 -18.48 -0.74
C HIS A 134 -7.53 -17.52 0.10
N GLU A 135 -8.16 -18.05 1.15
CA GLU A 135 -8.91 -17.24 2.12
C GLU A 135 -7.97 -16.49 3.06
N LEU A 136 -8.23 -15.19 3.23
CA LEU A 136 -7.48 -14.33 4.16
C LEU A 136 -7.62 -14.81 5.60
N HIS A 137 -6.58 -14.61 6.41
CA HIS A 137 -6.65 -14.94 7.82
C HIS A 137 -7.71 -14.12 8.58
N GLU A 138 -8.31 -14.71 9.62
CA GLU A 138 -9.31 -14.02 10.43
C GLU A 138 -8.75 -12.75 11.06
N GLY A 139 -9.55 -11.68 11.07
CA GLY A 139 -9.18 -10.39 11.69
C GLY A 139 -8.42 -9.41 10.77
N VAL A 140 -8.09 -9.79 9.53
CA VAL A 140 -7.48 -8.88 8.53
C VAL A 140 -8.38 -7.69 8.21
N PHE A 141 -9.68 -7.94 8.03
CA PHE A 141 -10.70 -6.89 7.97
C PHE A 141 -11.37 -6.71 9.32
N LYS A 142 -11.40 -5.47 9.83
CA LYS A 142 -12.30 -5.11 10.93
C LYS A 142 -13.75 -5.24 10.44
N LYS A 143 -14.64 -5.84 11.24
CA LYS A 143 -16.10 -5.81 10.97
C LYS A 143 -16.54 -4.34 10.80
N GLY A 144 -17.32 -4.04 9.76
CA GLY A 144 -17.83 -2.69 9.48
C GLY A 144 -17.04 -1.84 8.46
N LEU A 145 -16.07 -2.42 7.74
CA LEU A 145 -15.29 -1.72 6.69
C LEU A 145 -15.58 -2.25 5.27
N THR A 146 -16.87 -2.41 4.92
CA THR A 146 -17.28 -2.61 3.52
C THR A 146 -17.73 -1.30 2.86
N ALA A 147 -17.53 -1.17 1.55
CA ALA A 147 -17.92 0.02 0.79
C ALA A 147 -19.43 0.36 0.85
N LYS A 148 -20.28 -0.54 1.39
CA LYS A 148 -21.72 -0.34 1.57
C LYS A 148 -22.12 0.30 2.91
N GLU A 149 -21.21 0.38 3.89
CA GLU A 149 -21.55 0.83 5.26
C GLU A 149 -21.36 2.34 5.49
N ASN A 150 -20.86 3.07 4.48
CA ASN A 150 -20.88 4.54 4.45
C ASN A 150 -22.06 5.02 3.59
N ASN A 151 -23.20 5.30 4.25
CA ASN A 151 -24.44 5.73 3.61
C ASN A 151 -24.33 7.02 2.75
N GLU A 152 -25.30 7.11 1.85
CA GLU A 152 -25.67 8.14 0.87
C GLU A 152 -25.58 9.63 1.30
N GLN A 153 -24.40 10.14 1.62
CA GLN A 153 -24.09 11.58 1.67
C GLN A 153 -22.73 11.86 1.01
N PHE A 154 -22.73 11.88 -0.32
CA PHE A 154 -21.50 11.98 -1.14
C PHE A 154 -21.50 13.10 -2.20
N PHE A 155 -22.39 14.10 -2.07
CA PHE A 155 -22.44 15.27 -2.97
C PHE A 155 -22.39 16.63 -2.25
N ASP A 156 -21.92 16.63 -1.00
CA ASP A 156 -21.45 17.83 -0.28
C ASP A 156 -19.92 17.76 -0.09
#